data_AF-A0A919X378-F1
#
_entry.id   AF-A0A919X378-F1
#
_cell.length_a   1.000
_cell.length_b   1.000
_cell.length_c   1.000
_cell.angle_alpha   90.00
_cell.angle_beta   90.00
_cell.angle_gamma   90.00
#
_symmetry.space_group_name_H-M   'P 1'
#
loop_
_entity.id
_entity.type
_entity.pdbx_description
1 polymer ?
#
loop_
_entity_poly.entity_id
_entity_poly.type
_entity_poly.pdbx_seq_one_letter_code
_entity_poly.pdbx_strand_id
1 'polypeptide(L)'
;MRIGKDDFMKKYNLDVGLIEKYQINWSEMEAIYKDFTARREQLEVYSNLLADLLRKQSRVHTVRSRIKDPEHLIAKLIRKTPDRQQQKGDEFQFTIDNYRSEITDLIGIRVIHIFKEDWKDIHNYINQTWSIKEFQVNIREGDNRGIYEDLKIPINYRETGYRSVHYLIEFSPTNELLTAEIQVRTIFEEGYGEIDHLLSYPNNNVPEVLTLNLLMLNRLAGSADEMSSAVKTIKEEWNKMQESLSAKDEELKKLENKIDELNIQRSEKESLFEGIDKIKVDTNWINNIGDTIYAINDRVRNISSDWDKGITSPNTDRILTMGNDWNKRITSLGTDGITKIGADSANIVDSNYKEEKQGE
;
A
#
# COMPACT_ATOMS: atom_id res chain seq x y z
N MET A 1 -11.28 -31.63 18.53
CA MET A 1 -10.52 -31.68 17.27
C MET A 1 -10.93 -32.93 16.52
N ARG A 2 -11.21 -32.87 15.21
CA ARG A 2 -11.70 -34.05 14.45
C ARG A 2 -10.58 -34.88 13.80
N ILE A 3 -9.33 -34.47 13.96
CA ILE A 3 -8.15 -35.06 13.31
C ILE A 3 -7.21 -35.56 14.43
N GLY A 4 -6.68 -36.78 14.29
CA GLY A 4 -5.70 -37.34 15.23
C GLY A 4 -4.36 -36.60 15.19
N LYS A 5 -3.53 -36.74 16.23
CA LYS A 5 -2.24 -36.05 16.39
C LYS A 5 -1.36 -36.16 15.13
N ASP A 6 -1.10 -37.38 14.66
CA ASP A 6 -0.16 -37.61 13.55
C ASP A 6 -0.70 -37.08 12.22
N ASP A 7 -2.01 -37.25 11.97
CA ASP A 7 -2.68 -36.70 10.79
C ASP A 7 -2.67 -35.17 10.80
N PHE A 8 -2.80 -34.55 11.97
CA PHE A 8 -2.73 -33.10 12.11
C PHE A 8 -1.33 -32.59 11.80
N MET A 9 -0.29 -33.22 12.36
CA MET A 9 1.10 -32.85 12.10
C MET A 9 1.41 -32.95 10.60
N LYS A 10 0.95 -34.02 9.95
CA LYS A 10 1.08 -34.20 8.50
C LYS A 10 0.32 -33.15 7.70
N LYS A 11 -0.92 -32.83 8.08
CA LYS A 11 -1.76 -31.82 7.42
C LYS A 11 -1.11 -30.44 7.42
N TYR A 12 -0.47 -30.06 8.52
CA TYR A 12 0.16 -28.75 8.70
C TYR A 12 1.67 -28.74 8.42
N ASN A 13 2.22 -29.84 7.90
CA ASN A 13 3.64 -30.02 7.61
C ASN A 13 4.54 -29.67 8.81
N LEU A 14 4.12 -30.11 10.01
CA LEU A 14 4.84 -29.91 11.25
C LEU A 14 5.77 -31.10 11.50
N ASP A 15 6.97 -30.83 12.00
CA ASP A 15 7.90 -31.89 12.42
C ASP A 15 7.32 -32.63 13.63
N VAL A 16 7.06 -33.93 13.44
CA VAL A 16 6.50 -34.83 14.46
C VAL A 16 7.41 -34.88 15.69
N GLY A 17 8.73 -34.73 15.50
CA GLY A 17 9.72 -34.69 16.57
C GLY A 17 9.58 -33.50 17.52
N LEU A 18 8.89 -32.42 17.11
CA LEU A 18 8.64 -31.26 17.98
C LEU A 18 7.83 -31.62 19.23
N ILE A 19 6.83 -32.49 19.08
CA ILE A 19 5.95 -32.81 20.20
C ILE A 19 6.73 -33.57 21.29
N GLU A 20 7.57 -34.53 20.89
CA GLU A 20 8.37 -35.30 21.82
C GLU A 20 9.50 -34.46 22.42
N LYS A 21 10.21 -33.70 21.58
CA LYS A 21 11.35 -32.87 22.01
C LYS A 21 10.96 -31.79 23.01
N TYR A 22 9.85 -31.10 22.77
CA TYR A 22 9.39 -29.98 23.61
C TYR A 22 8.28 -30.39 24.58
N GLN A 23 8.03 -31.70 24.74
CA GLN A 23 7.04 -32.28 25.63
C GLN A 23 5.65 -31.62 25.51
N ILE A 24 5.23 -31.35 24.28
CA ILE A 24 4.00 -30.59 24.02
C ILE A 24 2.79 -31.41 24.47
N ASN A 25 2.02 -30.87 25.42
CA ASN A 25 0.83 -31.55 25.90
C ASN A 25 -0.31 -31.46 24.87
N TRP A 26 -0.62 -32.57 24.21
CA TRP A 26 -1.69 -32.62 23.21
C TRP A 26 -3.09 -32.37 23.82
N SER A 27 -3.31 -32.77 25.07
CA SER A 27 -4.61 -32.53 25.72
C SER A 27 -4.87 -31.03 25.94
N GLU A 28 -3.83 -30.24 26.22
CA GLU A 28 -3.93 -28.77 26.27
C GLU A 28 -4.26 -28.19 24.90
N MET A 29 -3.67 -28.71 23.82
CA MET A 29 -3.98 -28.27 22.46
C MET A 29 -5.46 -28.51 22.13
N GLU A 30 -6.01 -29.67 22.50
CA GLU A 30 -7.44 -29.96 22.32
C GLU A 30 -8.33 -29.07 23.18
N ALA A 31 -7.89 -28.73 24.39
CA ALA A 31 -8.61 -27.87 25.31
C ALA A 31 -8.67 -26.42 24.79
N ILE A 32 -7.53 -25.88 24.34
CA ILE A 32 -7.44 -24.56 23.69
C ILE A 32 -8.28 -24.53 22.40
N TYR A 33 -8.23 -25.59 21.59
CA TYR A 33 -9.05 -25.69 20.38
C TYR A 33 -10.54 -25.54 20.69
N LYS A 34 -11.04 -26.24 21.72
CA LYS A 34 -12.44 -26.18 22.14
C LYS A 34 -12.82 -24.79 22.68
N ASP A 35 -12.01 -24.23 23.58
CA ASP A 35 -12.25 -22.90 24.16
C ASP A 35 -12.28 -21.81 23.08
N PHE A 36 -11.26 -21.79 22.20
CA PHE A 36 -11.17 -20.80 21.13
C PHE A 36 -12.29 -20.95 20.10
N THR A 37 -12.69 -22.19 19.77
CA THR A 37 -13.84 -22.43 18.87
C THR A 37 -15.14 -21.90 19.47
N ALA A 38 -15.37 -22.09 20.77
CA ALA A 38 -16.57 -21.60 21.45
C ALA A 38 -16.64 -20.07 21.51
N ARG A 39 -15.50 -19.38 21.57
CA ARG A 39 -15.40 -17.92 21.62
C ARG A 39 -15.39 -17.25 20.25
N ARG A 40 -15.29 -18.02 19.15
CA ARG A 40 -15.06 -17.48 17.81
C ARG A 40 -16.12 -16.48 17.37
N GLU A 41 -17.39 -16.77 17.62
CA GLU A 41 -18.50 -15.87 17.28
C GLU A 41 -18.41 -14.54 18.04
N GLN A 42 -18.04 -14.59 19.32
CA GLN A 42 -17.83 -13.38 20.13
C GLN A 42 -16.67 -12.54 19.60
N LEU A 43 -15.54 -13.18 19.27
CA LEU A 43 -14.37 -12.50 18.70
C LEU A 43 -14.70 -11.87 17.33
N GLU A 44 -15.55 -12.51 16.54
CA GLU A 44 -16.02 -11.99 15.25
C GLU A 44 -16.79 -10.68 15.43
N VAL A 45 -17.72 -10.61 16.39
CA VAL A 45 -18.43 -9.38 16.77
C VAL A 45 -17.43 -8.27 17.15
N TYR A 46 -16.45 -8.59 17.99
CA TYR A 46 -15.43 -7.61 18.39
C TYR A 46 -14.56 -7.15 17.22
N SER A 47 -14.20 -8.05 16.31
CA SER A 47 -13.44 -7.71 15.11
C SER A 47 -14.22 -6.81 14.16
N ASN A 48 -15.54 -7.00 14.06
CA ASN A 48 -16.41 -6.16 13.25
C ASN A 48 -16.55 -4.76 13.86
N LEU A 49 -16.64 -4.65 15.18
CA LEU A 49 -16.60 -3.36 15.86
C LEU A 49 -15.30 -2.59 15.53
N LEU A 50 -14.14 -3.23 15.63
CA LEU A 50 -12.86 -2.61 15.26
C LEU A 50 -12.85 -2.21 13.78
N ALA A 51 -13.34 -3.07 12.90
CA ALA A 51 -13.39 -2.80 11.48
C ALA A 51 -14.29 -1.58 11.17
N ASP A 52 -15.44 -1.47 11.83
CA ASP A 52 -16.38 -0.35 11.66
C ASP A 52 -15.81 0.98 12.18
N LEU A 53 -15.05 0.95 13.28
CA LEU A 53 -14.34 2.13 13.76
C LEU A 53 -13.30 2.60 12.72
N LEU A 54 -12.49 1.67 12.20
CA LEU A 54 -11.47 2.00 11.20
C LEU A 54 -12.06 2.50 9.87
N ARG A 55 -13.24 2.01 9.46
CA ARG A 55 -13.95 2.50 8.27
C ARG A 55 -14.39 3.97 8.35
N LYS A 56 -14.47 4.55 9.56
CA LYS A 56 -14.83 5.96 9.74
C LYS A 56 -13.70 6.92 9.34
N GLN A 57 -12.46 6.44 9.25
CA GLN A 57 -11.35 7.25 8.78
C GLN A 57 -11.43 7.39 7.26
N SER A 58 -11.55 8.63 6.74
CA SER A 58 -11.76 8.95 5.32
C SER A 58 -10.63 8.49 4.40
N ARG A 59 -9.44 8.30 4.97
CA ARG A 59 -8.24 7.80 4.28
C ARG A 59 -8.19 6.29 4.13
N VAL A 60 -9.10 5.56 4.79
CA VAL A 60 -9.23 4.11 4.68
C VAL A 60 -10.14 3.78 3.51
N HIS A 61 -9.66 2.98 2.56
CA HIS A 61 -10.45 2.52 1.43
C HIS A 61 -11.28 1.28 1.77
N THR A 62 -10.67 0.31 2.44
CA THR A 62 -11.34 -0.96 2.77
C THR A 62 -10.78 -1.52 4.06
N VAL A 63 -11.66 -2.10 4.89
CA VAL A 63 -11.25 -2.84 6.09
C VAL A 63 -11.78 -4.26 6.00
N ARG A 64 -10.88 -5.23 6.17
CA ARG A 64 -11.20 -6.66 6.30
C ARG A 64 -10.87 -7.11 7.71
N SER A 65 -11.79 -7.81 8.37
CA SER A 65 -11.54 -8.51 9.63
C SER A 65 -11.37 -10.00 9.35
N ARG A 66 -10.54 -10.65 10.15
CA ARG A 66 -10.44 -12.12 10.19
C ARG A 66 -10.17 -12.59 11.61
N ILE A 67 -10.81 -13.68 11.98
CA ILE A 67 -10.47 -14.44 13.18
C ILE A 67 -9.58 -15.59 12.79
N LYS A 68 -8.54 -15.85 13.59
CA LYS A 68 -7.64 -16.99 13.38
C LYS A 68 -8.47 -18.27 13.25
N ASP A 69 -8.08 -19.16 12.35
CA ASP A 69 -8.69 -20.47 12.30
C ASP A 69 -8.22 -21.33 13.50
N PRO A 70 -9.11 -22.05 14.22
CA PRO A 70 -8.73 -22.87 15.37
C PRO A 70 -7.66 -23.91 15.08
N GLU A 71 -7.68 -24.57 13.91
CA GLU A 71 -6.65 -25.54 13.57
C GLU A 71 -5.31 -24.83 13.27
N HIS A 72 -5.35 -23.71 12.55
CA HIS A 72 -4.15 -22.89 12.33
C HIS A 72 -3.61 -22.25 13.62
N LEU A 73 -4.45 -21.99 14.61
CA LEU A 73 -4.03 -21.57 15.95
C LEU A 73 -3.21 -22.68 16.59
N ILE A 74 -3.72 -23.91 16.65
CA ILE A 74 -2.97 -25.05 17.23
C ILE A 74 -1.65 -25.28 16.51
N ALA A 75 -1.63 -25.24 15.17
CA ALA A 75 -0.40 -25.36 14.41
C ALA A 75 0.60 -24.23 14.75
N LYS A 76 0.11 -23.00 14.96
CA LYS A 76 0.93 -21.87 15.39
C LYS A 76 1.48 -22.06 16.81
N LEU A 77 0.69 -22.57 17.75
CA LEU A 77 1.13 -22.85 19.12
C LEU A 77 2.27 -23.86 19.12
N ILE A 78 2.09 -25.00 18.44
CA ILE A 78 3.12 -26.04 18.33
C ILE A 78 4.44 -25.48 17.75
N ARG A 79 4.35 -24.69 16.68
CA ARG A 79 5.53 -24.05 16.07
C ARG A 79 6.19 -23.01 16.98
N LYS A 80 5.43 -22.36 17.86
CA LYS A 80 5.91 -21.31 18.76
C LYS A 80 6.40 -21.82 20.11
N THR A 81 6.09 -23.06 20.50
CA THR A 81 6.57 -23.64 21.76
C THR A 81 8.09 -23.55 21.91
N PRO A 82 8.93 -23.88 20.91
CA PRO A 82 10.38 -23.76 21.03
C PRO A 82 10.84 -22.35 21.39
N ASP A 83 10.34 -21.33 20.68
CA ASP A 83 10.65 -19.92 20.92
C ASP A 83 10.24 -19.49 22.34
N ARG A 84 9.08 -19.98 22.81
CA ARG A 84 8.56 -19.60 24.14
C ARG A 84 9.29 -20.30 25.28
N GLN A 85 9.66 -21.58 25.12
CA GLN A 85 10.49 -22.27 26.12
C GLN A 85 11.87 -21.60 26.23
N GLN A 86 12.46 -21.18 25.11
CA GLN A 86 13.72 -20.42 25.14
C GLN A 86 13.59 -19.08 25.89
N GLN A 87 12.43 -18.42 25.81
CA GLN A 87 12.19 -17.11 26.44
C GLN A 87 11.73 -17.21 27.91
N LYS A 88 10.99 -18.26 28.27
CA LYS A 88 10.24 -18.35 29.53
C LYS A 88 10.59 -19.58 30.38
N GLY A 89 11.48 -20.43 29.90
CA GLY A 89 11.93 -21.66 30.56
C GLY A 89 11.35 -22.92 29.93
N ASP A 90 12.07 -24.04 30.07
CA ASP A 90 11.77 -25.32 29.43
C ASP A 90 10.41 -25.92 29.87
N GLU A 91 9.89 -25.50 31.03
CA GLU A 91 8.57 -25.94 31.53
C GLU A 91 7.39 -25.20 30.88
N PHE A 92 7.65 -24.19 30.04
CA PHE A 92 6.57 -23.42 29.40
C PHE A 92 5.71 -24.33 28.51
N GLN A 93 4.40 -24.25 28.74
CA GLN A 93 3.37 -24.86 27.90
C GLN A 93 2.28 -23.83 27.61
N PHE A 94 1.69 -23.91 26.42
CA PHE A 94 0.47 -23.18 26.13
C PHE A 94 -0.71 -23.86 26.83
N THR A 95 -1.52 -23.07 27.52
CA THR A 95 -2.72 -23.50 28.25
C THR A 95 -3.88 -22.56 27.92
N ILE A 96 -5.10 -22.92 28.34
CA ILE A 96 -6.30 -22.05 28.21
C ILE A 96 -6.08 -20.66 28.84
N ASP A 97 -5.29 -20.60 29.90
CA ASP A 97 -5.07 -19.37 30.66
C ASP A 97 -4.12 -18.40 29.96
N ASN A 98 -3.12 -18.90 29.22
CA ASN A 98 -2.06 -18.06 28.66
C ASN A 98 -2.14 -17.84 27.14
N TYR A 99 -2.77 -18.72 26.37
CA TYR A 99 -2.64 -18.66 24.90
C TYR A 99 -3.15 -17.33 24.31
N ARG A 100 -4.14 -16.69 24.97
CA ARG A 100 -4.75 -15.41 24.59
C ARG A 100 -3.81 -14.22 24.75
N SER A 101 -2.89 -14.26 25.73
CA SER A 101 -1.90 -13.22 25.93
C SER A 101 -0.61 -13.47 25.13
N GLU A 102 -0.32 -14.74 24.84
CA GLU A 102 0.91 -15.14 24.13
C GLU A 102 0.81 -15.04 22.60
N ILE A 103 -0.40 -15.17 22.06
CA ILE A 103 -0.69 -15.10 20.62
C ILE A 103 -1.45 -13.82 20.33
N THR A 104 -0.79 -12.92 19.59
CA THR A 104 -1.21 -11.54 19.38
C THR A 104 -2.11 -11.34 18.16
N ASP A 105 -2.18 -12.32 17.26
CA ASP A 105 -2.91 -12.27 15.99
C ASP A 105 -4.19 -13.14 16.00
N LEU A 106 -4.85 -13.28 17.16
CA LEU A 106 -6.13 -13.98 17.27
C LEU A 106 -7.23 -13.23 16.50
N ILE A 107 -7.25 -11.91 16.65
CA ILE A 107 -8.04 -10.97 15.85
C ILE A 107 -7.07 -10.26 14.90
N GLY A 108 -7.26 -10.46 13.60
CA GLY A 108 -6.50 -9.75 12.57
C GLY A 108 -7.40 -8.78 11.82
N ILE A 109 -6.99 -7.51 11.74
CA ILE A 109 -7.65 -6.49 10.94
C ILE A 109 -6.69 -6.04 9.84
N ARG A 110 -7.17 -5.98 8.60
CA ARG A 110 -6.43 -5.42 7.47
C ARG A 110 -7.08 -4.13 7.03
N VAL A 111 -6.32 -3.05 7.07
CA VAL A 111 -6.71 -1.72 6.65
C VAL A 111 -6.00 -1.44 5.33
N ILE A 112 -6.78 -1.31 4.28
CA ILE A 112 -6.31 -1.04 2.92
C ILE A 112 -6.54 0.44 2.63
N HIS A 113 -5.49 1.15 2.22
CA HIS A 113 -5.55 2.53 1.74
C HIS A 113 -5.05 2.62 0.29
N ILE A 114 -5.35 3.73 -0.39
CA ILE A 114 -5.01 3.88 -1.81
C ILE A 114 -3.58 4.38 -1.98
N PHE A 115 -3.24 5.48 -1.31
CA PHE A 115 -1.96 6.16 -1.50
C PHE A 115 -1.06 6.03 -0.27
N LYS A 116 0.25 5.94 -0.45
CA LYS A 116 1.20 5.75 0.67
C LYS A 116 1.14 6.89 1.70
N GLU A 117 0.88 8.11 1.26
CA GLU A 117 0.87 9.30 2.11
C GLU A 117 -0.33 9.31 3.08
N ASP A 118 -1.43 8.63 2.70
CA ASP A 118 -2.64 8.54 3.51
C ASP A 118 -2.41 7.73 4.81
N TRP A 119 -1.33 6.94 4.87
CA TRP A 119 -0.96 6.17 6.06
C TRP A 119 -0.79 7.05 7.31
N LYS A 120 -0.28 8.29 7.18
CA LYS A 120 -0.04 9.18 8.33
C LYS A 120 -1.31 9.52 9.08
N ASP A 121 -2.39 9.80 8.35
CA ASP A 121 -3.70 10.10 8.93
C ASP A 121 -4.31 8.86 9.61
N ILE A 122 -4.11 7.67 9.02
CA ILE A 122 -4.53 6.39 9.60
C ILE A 122 -3.75 6.10 10.88
N HIS A 123 -2.42 6.30 10.86
CA HIS A 123 -1.55 6.13 12.01
C HIS A 123 -1.98 7.02 13.18
N ASN A 124 -2.22 8.30 12.91
CA ASN A 124 -2.70 9.25 13.91
C ASN A 124 -4.05 8.82 14.51
N TYR A 125 -4.98 8.37 13.66
CA TYR A 125 -6.27 7.88 14.12
C TYR A 125 -6.13 6.66 15.05
N ILE A 126 -5.28 5.68 14.69
CA ILE A 126 -5.03 4.50 15.51
C ILE A 126 -4.41 4.90 16.86
N ASN A 127 -3.37 5.75 16.84
CA ASN A 127 -2.69 6.24 18.07
C ASN A 127 -3.65 6.97 19.02
N GLN A 128 -4.62 7.72 18.48
CA GLN A 128 -5.59 8.47 19.28
C GLN A 128 -6.72 7.59 19.82
N THR A 129 -7.01 6.47 19.16
CA THR A 129 -8.18 5.63 19.48
C THR A 129 -7.82 4.47 20.40
N TRP A 130 -6.62 3.88 20.28
CA TRP A 130 -6.21 2.70 21.04
C TRP A 130 -4.83 2.82 21.67
N SER A 131 -4.62 2.07 22.74
CA SER A 131 -3.29 1.84 23.30
C SER A 131 -2.52 0.87 22.40
N ILE A 132 -1.35 1.26 21.92
CA ILE A 132 -0.49 0.43 21.06
C ILE A 132 0.58 -0.21 21.92
N LYS A 133 0.56 -1.54 21.99
CA LYS A 133 1.51 -2.35 22.73
C LYS A 133 2.80 -2.58 21.95
N GLU A 134 2.67 -2.92 20.68
CA GLU A 134 3.79 -3.14 19.77
C GLU A 134 3.49 -2.49 18.43
N PHE A 135 4.55 -1.98 17.79
CA PHE A 135 4.44 -1.31 16.51
C PHE A 135 5.65 -1.64 15.65
N GLN A 136 5.41 -2.15 14.45
CA GLN A 136 6.46 -2.62 13.55
C GLN A 136 6.18 -2.18 12.13
N VAL A 137 7.19 -1.63 11.46
CA VAL A 137 7.13 -1.27 10.05
C VAL A 137 8.03 -2.22 9.27
N ASN A 138 7.46 -3.01 8.36
CA ASN A 138 8.24 -3.85 7.46
C ASN A 138 8.37 -3.14 6.11
N ILE A 139 9.61 -2.88 5.70
CA ILE A 139 9.92 -2.30 4.37
C ILE A 139 11.00 -3.12 3.68
N ARG A 140 11.16 -2.85 2.39
CA ARG A 140 12.27 -3.37 1.60
C ARG A 140 13.41 -2.36 1.52
N GLU A 141 14.62 -2.86 1.33
CA GLU A 141 15.77 -2.03 0.94
C GLU A 141 15.48 -1.30 -0.38
N GLY A 142 15.71 0.03 -0.39
CA GLY A 142 15.38 0.93 -1.50
C GLY A 142 14.05 1.67 -1.36
N ASP A 143 13.14 1.23 -0.47
CA ASP A 143 11.89 1.96 -0.22
C ASP A 143 12.15 3.29 0.51
N ASN A 144 11.31 4.30 0.27
CA ASN A 144 11.39 5.60 0.94
C ASN A 144 11.13 5.47 2.46
N ARG A 145 12.12 5.90 3.25
CA ARG A 145 12.14 5.79 4.72
C ARG A 145 11.64 7.05 5.44
N GLY A 146 11.61 8.19 4.75
CA GLY A 146 11.48 9.50 5.39
C GLY A 146 10.24 9.63 6.26
N ILE A 147 9.10 9.08 5.79
CA ILE A 147 7.82 9.13 6.52
C ILE A 147 7.89 8.38 7.87
N TYR A 148 8.73 7.35 7.97
CA TYR A 148 8.86 6.51 9.16
C TYR A 148 10.00 6.98 10.09
N GLU A 149 11.11 7.44 9.51
CA GLU A 149 12.27 7.96 10.24
C GLU A 149 11.91 9.23 11.02
N ASP A 150 11.11 10.12 10.44
CA ASP A 150 10.60 11.35 11.10
C ASP A 150 9.82 11.04 12.39
N LEU A 151 9.20 9.86 12.46
CA LEU A 151 8.40 9.40 13.59
C LEU A 151 9.18 8.49 14.55
N LYS A 152 10.48 8.28 14.32
CA LYS A 152 11.39 7.43 15.14
C LYS A 152 10.90 5.99 15.32
N ILE A 153 10.32 5.42 14.27
CA ILE A 153 9.69 4.10 14.30
C ILE A 153 10.75 3.02 14.02
N PRO A 154 10.78 1.88 14.75
CA PRO A 154 11.64 0.76 14.40
C PRO A 154 11.23 0.14 13.05
N ILE A 155 12.18 0.11 12.11
CA ILE A 155 12.01 -0.40 10.75
C ILE A 155 12.67 -1.79 10.64
N ASN A 156 11.90 -2.77 10.18
CA ASN A 156 12.34 -4.13 9.89
C ASN A 156 12.54 -4.31 8.38
N TYR A 157 13.77 -4.53 7.95
CA TYR A 157 14.07 -4.85 6.56
C TYR A 157 13.74 -6.31 6.26
N ARG A 158 12.95 -6.55 5.21
CA ARG A 158 12.59 -7.88 4.75
C ARG A 158 13.19 -8.14 3.38
N GLU A 159 14.14 -9.07 3.30
CA GLU A 159 14.74 -9.54 2.03
C GLU A 159 13.71 -10.11 1.06
N THR A 160 12.61 -10.68 1.60
CA THR A 160 11.48 -11.18 0.81
C THR A 160 10.69 -10.08 0.10
N GLY A 161 10.94 -8.81 0.43
CA GLY A 161 10.22 -7.66 -0.10
C GLY A 161 8.87 -7.40 0.56
N TYR A 162 8.50 -8.16 1.60
CA TYR A 162 7.24 -7.96 2.32
C TYR A 162 7.12 -6.55 2.92
N ARG A 163 6.05 -5.84 2.54
CA ARG A 163 5.72 -4.49 3.00
C ARG A 163 4.41 -4.49 3.77
N SER A 164 4.46 -4.02 5.00
CA SER A 164 3.25 -3.87 5.82
C SER A 164 3.60 -3.14 7.11
N VAL A 165 2.70 -2.27 7.54
CA VAL A 165 2.77 -1.63 8.85
C VAL A 165 1.87 -2.38 9.82
N HIS A 166 2.40 -2.84 10.95
CA HIS A 166 1.70 -3.68 11.94
C HIS A 166 1.56 -2.93 13.26
N TYR A 167 0.33 -2.87 13.76
CA TYR A 167 -0.01 -2.37 15.08
C TYR A 167 -0.58 -3.52 15.91
N LEU A 168 -0.02 -3.75 17.09
CA LEU A 168 -0.65 -4.56 18.12
C LEU A 168 -1.35 -3.63 19.09
N ILE A 169 -2.68 -3.58 19.02
CA ILE A 169 -3.50 -2.73 19.88
C ILE A 169 -4.09 -3.53 21.05
N GLU A 170 -4.32 -2.83 22.15
CA GLU A 170 -5.11 -3.31 23.28
C GLU A 170 -6.47 -2.60 23.29
N PHE A 171 -7.54 -3.37 23.47
CA PHE A 171 -8.91 -2.85 23.53
C PHE A 171 -9.79 -3.68 24.45
N SER A 172 -10.81 -3.06 25.04
CA SER A 172 -11.74 -3.71 25.96
C SER A 172 -13.18 -3.49 25.49
N PRO A 173 -13.73 -4.37 24.62
CA PRO A 173 -15.10 -4.23 24.14
C PRO A 173 -16.14 -4.52 25.24
N THR A 174 -15.72 -5.25 26.27
CA THR A 174 -16.44 -5.52 27.52
C THR A 174 -15.45 -5.38 28.69
N ASN A 175 -15.66 -6.06 29.81
CA ASN A 175 -14.68 -6.13 30.90
C ASN A 175 -13.47 -7.04 30.60
N GLU A 176 -13.40 -7.64 29.41
CA GLU A 176 -12.26 -8.44 28.95
C GLU A 176 -11.29 -7.58 28.14
N LEU A 177 -10.02 -7.52 28.58
CA LEU A 177 -8.93 -6.92 27.84
C LEU A 177 -8.45 -7.87 26.74
N LEU A 178 -8.49 -7.42 25.49
CA LEU A 178 -8.11 -8.17 24.31
C LEU A 178 -7.02 -7.45 23.51
N THR A 179 -6.34 -8.21 22.67
CA THR A 179 -5.40 -7.68 21.68
C THR A 179 -5.89 -7.93 20.27
N ALA A 180 -5.57 -7.02 19.36
CA ALA A 180 -5.81 -7.20 17.92
C ALA A 180 -4.60 -6.71 17.13
N GLU A 181 -4.26 -7.45 16.07
CA GLU A 181 -3.24 -7.07 15.12
C GLU A 181 -3.88 -6.31 13.95
N ILE A 182 -3.57 -5.03 13.80
CA ILE A 182 -3.97 -4.21 12.65
C ILE A 182 -2.80 -4.14 11.68
N GLN A 183 -3.01 -4.63 10.46
CA GLN A 183 -2.08 -4.53 9.34
C GLN A 183 -2.57 -3.44 8.39
N VAL A 184 -1.78 -2.38 8.22
CA VAL A 184 -2.07 -1.30 7.28
C VAL A 184 -1.21 -1.49 6.03
N ARG A 185 -1.87 -1.46 4.86
CA ARG A 185 -1.27 -1.70 3.54
C ARG A 185 -1.91 -0.84 2.47
N THR A 186 -1.16 -0.56 1.41
CA THR A 186 -1.74 -0.09 0.16
C THR A 186 -2.52 -1.21 -0.56
N ILE A 187 -3.32 -0.84 -1.57
CA ILE A 187 -3.99 -1.82 -2.43
C ILE A 187 -3.02 -2.75 -3.16
N PHE A 188 -1.86 -2.23 -3.58
CA PHE A 188 -0.84 -3.03 -4.28
C PHE A 188 -0.05 -3.93 -3.31
N GLU A 189 0.26 -3.44 -2.11
CA GLU A 189 0.88 -4.24 -1.05
C GLU A 189 -0.03 -5.39 -0.60
N GLU A 190 -1.33 -5.14 -0.44
CA GLU A 190 -2.30 -6.20 -0.12
C GLU A 190 -2.44 -7.19 -1.28
N GLY A 191 -2.55 -6.71 -2.51
CA GLY A 191 -2.63 -7.57 -3.69
C GLY A 191 -1.42 -8.49 -3.83
N TYR A 192 -0.21 -7.95 -3.68
CA TYR A 192 1.01 -8.76 -3.64
C TYR A 192 1.02 -9.72 -2.44
N GLY A 193 0.71 -9.22 -1.24
CA GLY A 193 0.75 -10.02 -0.01
C GLY A 193 -0.20 -11.22 -0.02
N GLU A 194 -1.36 -11.09 -0.65
CA GLU A 194 -2.31 -12.21 -0.84
C GLU A 194 -1.78 -13.24 -1.86
N ILE A 195 -1.16 -12.79 -2.95
CA ILE A 195 -0.55 -13.68 -3.96
C ILE A 195 0.64 -14.44 -3.36
N ASP A 196 1.55 -13.75 -2.68
CA ASP A 196 2.69 -14.36 -1.99
C ASP A 196 2.20 -15.36 -0.94
N HIS A 197 1.22 -14.99 -0.11
CA HIS A 197 0.67 -15.91 0.88
C HIS A 197 0.04 -17.16 0.24
N LEU A 198 -0.64 -17.04 -0.90
CA LEU A 198 -1.25 -18.19 -1.58
C LEU A 198 -0.20 -19.14 -2.19
N LEU A 199 0.91 -18.60 -2.67
CA LEU A 199 1.93 -19.37 -3.42
C LEU A 199 3.08 -19.87 -2.54
N SER A 200 3.40 -19.15 -1.47
CA SER A 200 4.52 -19.44 -0.57
C SER A 200 4.11 -20.22 0.69
N TYR A 201 2.82 -20.25 1.04
CA TYR A 201 2.32 -20.93 2.23
C TYR A 201 1.66 -22.28 1.88
N PRO A 202 1.80 -23.34 2.71
CA PRO A 202 2.51 -23.43 4.00
C PRO A 202 3.97 -23.86 3.89
N ASN A 203 4.42 -24.23 2.69
CA ASN A 203 5.71 -24.87 2.49
C ASN A 203 6.78 -23.82 2.23
N ASN A 204 7.63 -23.54 3.24
CA ASN A 204 8.84 -22.73 3.11
C ASN A 204 9.87 -23.29 2.09
N ASN A 205 9.53 -24.32 1.31
CA ASN A 205 10.35 -24.92 0.28
C ASN A 205 9.83 -24.51 -1.11
N VAL A 206 9.83 -23.20 -1.36
CA VAL A 206 9.41 -22.61 -2.63
C VAL A 206 10.56 -22.74 -3.64
N PRO A 207 10.33 -23.25 -4.87
CA PRO A 207 11.37 -23.30 -5.89
C PRO A 207 11.98 -21.93 -6.16
N GLU A 208 13.29 -21.86 -6.37
CA GLU A 208 14.03 -20.60 -6.59
C GLU A 208 13.39 -19.73 -7.69
N VAL A 209 12.94 -20.38 -8.78
CA VAL A 209 12.26 -19.70 -9.89
C VAL A 209 10.98 -18.99 -9.42
N LEU A 210 10.20 -19.60 -8.52
CA LEU A 210 8.98 -18.98 -7.99
C LEU A 210 9.33 -17.81 -7.06
N THR A 211 10.32 -17.98 -6.18
CA THR A 211 10.83 -16.91 -5.31
C THR A 211 11.27 -15.69 -6.12
N LEU A 212 12.01 -15.89 -7.21
CA LEU A 212 12.45 -14.81 -8.09
C LEU A 212 11.27 -14.07 -8.75
N ASN A 213 10.26 -14.81 -9.24
CA ASN A 213 9.08 -14.20 -9.85
C ASN A 213 8.21 -13.44 -8.81
N LEU A 214 8.09 -13.96 -7.59
CA LEU A 214 7.42 -13.26 -6.50
C LEU A 214 8.15 -11.97 -6.12
N LEU A 215 9.49 -11.98 -6.10
CA LEU A 215 10.27 -10.78 -5.87
C LEU A 215 10.09 -9.74 -7.00
N MET A 216 9.97 -10.18 -8.25
CA MET A 216 9.62 -9.30 -9.37
C MET A 216 8.21 -8.70 -9.21
N LEU A 217 7.22 -9.52 -8.84
CA LEU A 217 5.86 -9.04 -8.59
C LEU A 217 5.82 -8.02 -7.45
N ASN A 218 6.59 -8.27 -6.38
CA ASN A 218 6.76 -7.33 -5.28
C ASN A 218 7.33 -5.98 -5.74
N ARG A 219 8.30 -5.99 -6.65
CA ARG A 219 8.86 -4.77 -7.26
C ARG A 219 7.79 -4.00 -8.02
N LEU A 220 7.04 -4.68 -8.89
CA LEU A 220 5.97 -4.07 -9.67
C LEU A 220 4.89 -3.45 -8.80
N ALA A 221 4.48 -4.13 -7.71
CA ALA A 221 3.54 -3.59 -6.74
C ALA A 221 4.06 -2.29 -6.09
N GLY A 222 5.32 -2.28 -5.67
CA GLY A 222 5.95 -1.09 -5.09
C GLY A 222 6.05 0.08 -6.08
N SER A 223 6.40 -0.20 -7.34
CA SER A 223 6.41 0.83 -8.40
C SER A 223 5.01 1.34 -8.72
N ALA A 224 3.99 0.48 -8.70
CA ALA A 224 2.61 0.89 -8.91
C ALA A 224 2.10 1.82 -7.81
N ASP A 225 2.51 1.63 -6.56
CA ASP A 225 2.24 2.58 -5.47
C ASP A 225 2.85 3.96 -5.78
N GLU A 226 4.13 4.00 -6.15
CA GLU A 226 4.82 5.27 -6.44
C GLU A 226 4.22 6.00 -7.64
N MET A 227 3.89 5.26 -8.70
CA MET A 227 3.19 5.81 -9.86
C MET A 227 1.81 6.35 -9.48
N SER A 228 1.11 5.69 -8.55
CA SER A 228 -0.20 6.15 -8.09
C SER A 228 -0.10 7.47 -7.33
N SER A 229 0.90 7.60 -6.44
CA SER A 229 1.19 8.86 -5.76
C SER A 229 1.55 9.98 -6.75
N ALA A 230 2.36 9.67 -7.75
CA ALA A 230 2.72 10.59 -8.84
C ALA A 230 1.50 11.10 -9.61
N VAL A 231 0.61 10.21 -10.04
CA VAL A 231 -0.62 10.57 -10.77
C VAL A 231 -1.52 11.46 -9.91
N LYS A 232 -1.59 11.21 -8.60
CA LYS A 232 -2.32 12.07 -7.65
C LYS A 232 -1.74 13.49 -7.62
N THR A 233 -0.42 13.64 -7.48
CA THR A 233 0.24 14.96 -7.50
C THR A 233 -0.01 15.68 -8.82
N ILE A 234 0.10 15.00 -9.96
CA ILE A 234 -0.15 15.61 -11.28
C ILE A 234 -1.58 16.14 -11.35
N LYS A 235 -2.57 15.37 -10.88
CA LYS A 235 -3.97 15.79 -10.85
C LYS A 235 -4.20 17.01 -9.96
N GLU A 236 -3.55 17.06 -8.80
CA GLU A 236 -3.65 18.20 -7.88
C GLU A 236 -3.06 19.48 -8.49
N GLU A 237 -1.89 19.39 -9.15
CA GLU A 237 -1.28 20.53 -9.85
C GLU A 237 -2.09 20.97 -11.08
N TRP A 238 -2.65 20.01 -11.83
CA TRP A 238 -3.56 20.31 -12.94
C TRP A 238 -4.79 21.10 -12.49
N ASN A 239 -5.41 20.71 -11.37
CA ASN A 239 -6.58 21.42 -10.85
C ASN A 239 -6.24 22.87 -10.46
N LYS A 240 -5.13 23.10 -9.76
CA LYS A 240 -4.65 24.45 -9.43
C LYS A 240 -4.40 25.29 -10.68
N MET A 241 -3.89 24.66 -11.75
CA MET A 241 -3.70 25.32 -13.03
C MET A 241 -5.02 25.77 -13.64
N GLN A 242 -6.01 24.87 -13.67
CA GLN A 242 -7.33 25.15 -14.21
C GLN A 242 -8.02 26.30 -13.46
N GLU A 243 -7.89 26.36 -12.13
CA GLU A 243 -8.37 27.47 -11.30
C GLU A 243 -7.67 28.80 -11.65
N SER A 244 -6.34 28.77 -11.80
CA SER A 244 -5.54 29.95 -12.19
C SER A 244 -5.90 30.48 -13.58
N LEU A 245 -6.10 29.58 -14.56
CA LEU A 245 -6.52 29.94 -15.91
C LEU A 245 -7.93 30.57 -15.90
N SER A 246 -8.88 29.97 -15.18
CA SER A 246 -10.22 30.52 -15.04
C SER A 246 -10.20 31.92 -14.42
N ALA A 247 -9.35 32.17 -13.42
CA ALA A 247 -9.21 33.49 -12.81
C ALA A 247 -8.62 34.52 -13.79
N LYS A 248 -7.62 34.13 -14.59
CA LYS A 248 -7.07 34.97 -15.65
C LYS A 248 -8.11 35.30 -16.73
N ASP A 249 -8.91 34.32 -17.15
CA ASP A 249 -9.98 34.55 -18.13
C ASP A 249 -11.05 35.54 -17.62
N GLU A 250 -11.39 35.49 -16.33
CA GLU A 250 -12.28 36.49 -15.72
C GLU A 250 -11.66 37.89 -15.69
N GLU A 251 -10.36 38.01 -15.42
CA GLU A 251 -9.66 39.29 -15.47
C GLU A 251 -9.55 39.83 -16.89
N LEU A 252 -9.28 38.97 -17.88
CA LEU A 252 -9.26 39.35 -19.29
C LEU A 252 -10.63 39.87 -19.73
N LYS A 253 -11.73 39.19 -19.38
CA LYS A 253 -13.09 39.68 -19.64
C LYS A 253 -13.36 41.06 -19.01
N LYS A 254 -12.89 41.29 -17.78
CA LYS A 254 -13.01 42.61 -17.13
C LYS A 254 -12.20 43.68 -17.86
N LEU A 255 -11.03 43.34 -18.38
CA LEU A 255 -10.19 44.24 -19.16
C LEU A 255 -10.79 44.54 -20.54
N GLU A 256 -11.32 43.52 -21.22
CA GLU A 256 -12.06 43.66 -22.48
C GLU A 256 -13.24 44.63 -22.31
N ASN A 257 -14.08 44.42 -21.28
CA ASN A 257 -15.18 45.32 -20.96
C ASN A 257 -14.71 46.77 -20.69
N LYS A 258 -13.61 46.93 -19.94
CA LYS A 258 -13.03 48.26 -19.69
C LYS A 258 -12.52 48.93 -20.96
N ILE A 259 -11.90 48.17 -21.87
CA ILE A 259 -11.41 48.68 -23.16
C ILE A 259 -12.60 49.11 -24.02
N ASP A 260 -13.70 48.35 -24.01
CA ASP A 260 -14.93 48.72 -24.70
C ASP A 260 -15.53 50.02 -24.17
N GLU A 261 -15.46 50.27 -22.86
CA GLU A 261 -15.94 51.50 -22.23
C GLU A 261 -15.05 52.74 -22.49
N LEU A 262 -13.78 52.56 -22.87
CA LEU A 262 -12.87 53.70 -23.13
C LEU A 262 -13.28 54.46 -24.41
N ASN A 263 -13.24 55.79 -24.37
CA ASN A 263 -13.58 56.63 -25.54
C ASN A 263 -12.32 57.01 -26.34
N ILE A 264 -11.67 56.01 -26.94
CA ILE A 264 -10.43 56.11 -27.72
C ILE A 264 -10.66 55.74 -29.19
N GLN A 265 -9.69 56.04 -30.06
CA GLN A 265 -9.80 55.72 -31.48
C GLN A 265 -9.93 54.21 -31.71
N ARG A 266 -10.74 53.83 -32.69
CA ARG A 266 -11.03 52.43 -33.04
C ARG A 266 -9.77 51.61 -33.30
N SER A 267 -8.77 52.20 -33.95
CA SER A 267 -7.47 51.57 -34.21
C SER A 267 -6.66 51.27 -32.94
N GLU A 268 -6.79 52.10 -31.89
CA GLU A 268 -6.13 51.87 -30.60
C GLU A 268 -6.85 50.77 -29.80
N LYS A 269 -8.18 50.72 -29.85
CA LYS A 269 -8.95 49.60 -29.29
C LYS A 269 -8.59 48.27 -29.93
N GLU A 270 -8.56 48.22 -31.27
CA GLU A 270 -8.21 47.02 -32.02
C GLU A 270 -6.78 46.53 -31.68
N SER A 271 -5.82 47.45 -31.52
CA SER A 271 -4.47 47.11 -31.07
C SER A 271 -4.41 46.58 -29.62
N LEU A 272 -5.27 47.08 -28.72
CA LEU A 272 -5.36 46.61 -27.34
C LEU A 272 -5.99 45.21 -27.26
N PHE A 273 -7.03 44.94 -28.06
CA PHE A 273 -7.63 43.61 -28.17
C PHE A 273 -6.64 42.59 -28.77
N GLU A 274 -5.87 42.95 -29.79
CA GLU A 274 -4.78 42.09 -30.30
C GLU A 274 -3.70 41.80 -29.24
N GLY A 275 -3.43 42.76 -28.35
CA GLY A 275 -2.51 42.57 -27.23
C GLY A 275 -3.03 41.59 -26.19
N ILE A 276 -4.33 41.64 -25.89
CA ILE A 276 -5.04 40.71 -24.99
C ILE A 276 -5.07 39.30 -25.57
N ASP A 277 -5.37 39.14 -26.86
CA ASP A 277 -5.41 37.82 -27.51
C ASP A 277 -4.02 37.14 -27.56
N LYS A 278 -2.92 37.91 -27.53
CA LYS A 278 -1.55 37.38 -27.43
C LYS A 278 -1.17 36.90 -26.03
N ILE A 279 -1.90 37.27 -24.98
CA ILE A 279 -1.63 36.89 -23.58
C ILE A 279 -2.23 35.51 -23.24
N LYS A 280 -2.98 34.88 -24.15
CA LYS A 280 -3.82 33.71 -23.87
C LYS A 280 -3.16 32.36 -23.61
N VAL A 281 -1.84 32.21 -23.62
CA VAL A 281 -1.25 30.91 -23.20
C VAL A 281 0.01 31.10 -22.36
N ASP A 282 -0.14 30.93 -21.05
CA ASP A 282 0.99 30.78 -20.13
C ASP A 282 1.35 29.28 -20.05
N THR A 283 2.36 28.85 -20.83
CA THR A 283 2.81 27.45 -20.93
C THR A 283 3.81 27.04 -19.84
N ASN A 284 4.12 27.90 -18.86
CA ASN A 284 5.14 27.62 -17.85
C ASN A 284 4.82 26.40 -16.96
N TRP A 285 3.55 26.02 -16.86
CA TRP A 285 3.14 24.84 -16.09
C TRP A 285 3.47 23.51 -16.76
N ILE A 286 3.53 23.48 -18.09
CA ILE A 286 3.94 22.28 -18.85
C ILE A 286 5.37 21.91 -18.47
N ASN A 287 6.22 22.90 -18.22
CA ASN A 287 7.59 22.69 -17.77
C ASN A 287 7.63 22.16 -16.32
N ASN A 288 6.83 22.70 -15.40
CA ASN A 288 6.75 22.21 -14.01
C ASN A 288 6.20 20.77 -13.90
N ILE A 289 5.19 20.43 -14.72
CA ILE A 289 4.69 19.05 -14.82
C ILE A 289 5.75 18.16 -15.47
N GLY A 290 6.43 18.65 -16.50
CA GLY A 290 7.57 17.98 -17.13
C GLY A 290 8.66 17.62 -16.13
N ASP A 291 9.07 18.56 -15.28
CA ASP A 291 10.09 18.33 -14.24
C ASP A 291 9.61 17.35 -13.16
N THR A 292 8.34 17.43 -12.78
CA THR A 292 7.72 16.50 -11.81
C THR A 292 7.67 15.09 -12.38
N ILE A 293 7.20 14.92 -13.62
CA ILE A 293 7.17 13.65 -14.35
C ILE A 293 8.59 13.13 -14.57
N TYR A 294 9.56 14.00 -14.85
CA TYR A 294 10.95 13.62 -15.03
C TYR A 294 11.54 13.09 -13.71
N ALA A 295 11.28 13.74 -12.58
CA ALA A 295 11.71 13.27 -11.26
C ALA A 295 11.06 11.93 -10.87
N ILE A 296 9.80 11.71 -11.25
CA ILE A 296 9.11 10.43 -11.06
C ILE A 296 9.70 9.35 -11.98
N ASN A 297 9.91 9.65 -13.26
CA ASN A 297 10.52 8.72 -14.20
C ASN A 297 11.96 8.39 -13.82
N ASP A 298 12.71 9.34 -13.27
CA ASP A 298 14.06 9.11 -12.79
C ASP A 298 14.06 8.18 -11.56
N ARG A 299 13.10 8.34 -10.64
CA ARG A 299 12.90 7.38 -9.54
C ARG A 299 12.52 5.98 -10.04
N VAL A 300 11.58 5.89 -10.99
CA VAL A 300 11.18 4.62 -11.62
C VAL A 300 12.34 4.00 -12.42
N ARG A 301 13.18 4.79 -13.09
CA ARG A 301 14.39 4.34 -13.79
C ARG A 301 15.50 3.92 -12.84
N ASN A 302 15.67 4.59 -11.70
CA ASN A 302 16.65 4.19 -10.70
C ASN A 302 16.25 2.88 -10.02
N ILE A 303 14.94 2.60 -9.88
CA ILE A 303 14.46 1.26 -9.54
C ILE A 303 14.93 0.23 -10.57
N SER A 304 15.03 0.57 -11.87
CA SER A 304 15.58 -0.27 -12.96
C SER A 304 17.08 -0.58 -12.81
N SER A 305 17.87 0.36 -12.30
CA SER A 305 19.34 0.18 -12.15
C SER A 305 19.71 -0.83 -11.03
N ASP A 306 18.79 -1.05 -10.09
CA ASP A 306 18.89 -2.09 -9.07
C ASP A 306 18.38 -3.47 -9.55
N TRP A 307 17.84 -3.58 -10.77
CA TRP A 307 17.55 -4.89 -11.38
C TRP A 307 18.82 -5.62 -11.73
N ASP A 308 19.82 -4.91 -12.25
CA ASP A 308 21.10 -5.49 -12.69
C ASP A 308 22.00 -5.90 -11.52
N LYS A 309 21.82 -5.31 -10.33
CA LYS A 309 22.68 -5.58 -9.16
C LYS A 309 22.20 -6.74 -8.27
N GLY A 310 20.92 -7.12 -8.37
CA GLY A 310 20.28 -8.04 -7.42
C GLY A 310 20.03 -9.47 -7.92
N ILE A 311 20.45 -9.83 -9.14
CA ILE A 311 20.23 -11.17 -9.69
C ILE A 311 21.57 -11.74 -10.18
N THR A 312 22.23 -12.55 -9.35
CA THR A 312 23.43 -13.30 -9.73
C THR A 312 23.12 -14.80 -9.73
N SER A 313 22.52 -15.32 -10.80
CA SER A 313 22.30 -16.76 -11.01
C SER A 313 22.17 -17.07 -12.52
N PRO A 314 22.77 -18.15 -13.05
CA PRO A 314 23.00 -18.36 -14.49
C PRO A 314 21.76 -18.47 -15.41
N ASN A 315 20.53 -18.41 -14.87
CA ASN A 315 19.28 -18.29 -15.64
C ASN A 315 18.78 -16.84 -15.81
N THR A 316 19.59 -15.86 -15.39
CA THR A 316 19.31 -14.42 -15.46
C THR A 316 19.05 -13.88 -16.85
N ASP A 317 19.75 -14.38 -17.87
CA ASP A 317 19.77 -13.69 -19.17
C ASP A 317 18.41 -13.68 -19.85
N ARG A 318 17.64 -14.77 -19.78
CA ARG A 318 16.28 -14.80 -20.37
C ARG A 318 15.29 -13.90 -19.61
N ILE A 319 15.41 -13.82 -18.28
CA ILE A 319 14.52 -13.03 -17.42
C ILE A 319 14.85 -11.54 -17.51
N LEU A 320 16.14 -11.18 -17.54
CA LEU A 320 16.64 -9.84 -17.82
C LEU A 320 16.21 -9.37 -19.21
N THR A 321 16.25 -10.25 -20.22
CA THR A 321 15.80 -9.89 -21.57
C THR A 321 14.30 -9.61 -21.60
N MET A 322 13.47 -10.41 -20.91
CA MET A 322 12.03 -10.16 -20.81
C MET A 322 11.70 -8.89 -20.01
N GLY A 323 12.41 -8.63 -18.90
CA GLY A 323 12.27 -7.40 -18.11
C GLY A 323 12.70 -6.14 -18.87
N ASN A 324 13.78 -6.22 -19.65
CA ASN A 324 14.26 -5.14 -20.51
C ASN A 324 13.31 -4.85 -21.68
N ASP A 325 12.67 -5.89 -22.24
CA ASP A 325 11.69 -5.72 -23.32
C ASP A 325 10.35 -5.15 -22.80
N TRP A 326 9.96 -5.51 -21.58
CA TRP A 326 8.82 -4.90 -20.88
C TRP A 326 9.10 -3.46 -20.46
N ASN A 327 10.29 -3.16 -19.93
CA ASN A 327 10.71 -1.80 -19.59
C ASN A 327 10.78 -0.92 -20.83
N LYS A 328 11.30 -1.41 -21.96
CA LYS A 328 11.22 -0.67 -23.24
C LYS A 328 9.78 -0.35 -23.63
N ARG A 329 8.84 -1.29 -23.47
CA ARG A 329 7.41 -1.08 -23.77
C ARG A 329 6.75 -0.06 -22.83
N ILE A 330 7.01 -0.12 -21.52
CA ILE A 330 6.50 0.89 -20.56
C ILE A 330 7.12 2.26 -20.83
N THR A 331 8.42 2.33 -21.07
CA THR A 331 9.12 3.60 -21.35
C THR A 331 8.59 4.22 -22.65
N SER A 332 8.34 3.41 -23.69
CA SER A 332 7.72 3.89 -24.94
C SER A 332 6.25 4.31 -24.77
N LEU A 333 5.51 3.70 -23.83
CA LEU A 333 4.13 4.10 -23.54
C LEU A 333 4.07 5.38 -22.69
N GLY A 334 5.05 5.60 -21.80
CA GLY A 334 5.10 6.72 -20.87
C GLY A 334 5.66 8.01 -21.45
N THR A 335 6.71 7.97 -22.29
CA THR A 335 7.28 9.20 -22.87
C THR A 335 6.55 9.64 -24.14
N ASP A 336 6.28 8.71 -25.06
CA ASP A 336 5.68 9.04 -26.36
C ASP A 336 4.15 9.08 -26.27
N GLY A 337 3.54 8.38 -25.32
CA GLY A 337 2.10 8.47 -25.06
C GLY A 337 1.71 9.77 -24.37
N ILE A 338 2.47 10.22 -23.37
CA ILE A 338 2.11 11.41 -22.56
C ILE A 338 2.47 12.72 -23.26
N THR A 339 3.60 12.79 -23.99
CA THR A 339 3.89 13.98 -24.83
C THR A 339 2.89 14.11 -25.97
N LYS A 340 2.42 13.00 -26.52
CA LYS A 340 1.41 12.98 -27.59
C LYS A 340 0.01 13.28 -27.04
N ILE A 341 -0.37 12.74 -25.88
CA ILE A 341 -1.62 13.12 -25.17
C ILE A 341 -1.58 14.59 -24.75
N GLY A 342 -0.44 15.12 -24.29
CA GLY A 342 -0.26 16.54 -23.95
C GLY A 342 -0.32 17.48 -25.17
N ALA A 343 0.29 17.09 -26.28
CA ALA A 343 0.20 17.82 -27.55
C ALA A 343 -1.21 17.73 -28.18
N ASP A 344 -1.84 16.56 -28.10
CA ASP A 344 -3.19 16.31 -28.62
C ASP A 344 -4.24 17.03 -27.75
N SER A 345 -4.07 17.09 -26.43
CA SER A 345 -4.97 17.84 -25.54
C SER A 345 -4.77 19.36 -25.65
N ALA A 346 -3.55 19.86 -25.89
CA ALA A 346 -3.33 21.27 -26.24
C ALA A 346 -3.99 21.64 -27.58
N ASN A 347 -3.92 20.75 -28.57
CA ASN A 347 -4.60 20.94 -29.87
C ASN A 347 -6.14 20.84 -29.76
N ILE A 348 -6.66 19.96 -28.90
CA ILE A 348 -8.11 19.81 -28.67
C ILE A 348 -8.69 21.06 -27.98
N VAL A 349 -8.00 21.60 -26.97
CA VAL A 349 -8.41 22.85 -26.30
C VAL A 349 -8.39 24.03 -27.29
N ASP A 350 -7.36 24.14 -28.14
CA ASP A 350 -7.25 25.20 -29.15
C ASP A 350 -8.27 25.03 -30.31
N SER A 351 -8.71 23.80 -30.60
CA SER A 351 -9.76 23.52 -31.60
C SER A 351 -11.18 23.80 -31.11
N ASN A 352 -11.52 23.41 -29.87
CA ASN A 352 -12.82 23.68 -29.27
C ASN A 352 -13.04 25.20 -29.06
N TYR A 353 -11.96 25.93 -28.76
CA TYR A 353 -11.99 27.39 -28.63
C TYR A 353 -12.20 28.12 -29.96
N LYS A 354 -11.81 27.51 -31.09
CA LYS A 354 -12.06 28.05 -32.45
C LYS A 354 -13.45 27.72 -32.98
N GLU A 355 -14.02 26.56 -32.63
CA GLU A 355 -15.38 26.18 -33.02
C GLU A 355 -16.45 26.98 -32.27
N GLU A 356 -16.28 27.30 -30.99
CA GLU A 356 -17.23 28.15 -30.24
C GLU A 356 -17.28 29.60 -30.78
N LYS A 357 -16.18 30.12 -31.36
CA LYS A 357 -16.13 31.48 -31.94
C LYS A 357 -16.59 31.60 -33.40
N GLN A 358 -16.86 30.48 -34.09
CA GLN A 358 -17.42 30.49 -35.45
C GLN A 358 -18.94 30.19 -35.48
N GLY A 359 -19.54 29.93 -34.31
CA GLY A 359 -20.96 29.60 -34.15
C GLY A 359 -21.86 30.72 -33.58
N GLU A 360 -21.31 31.89 -33.25
CA GLU A 360 -22.03 33.15 -32.99
C GLU A 360 -21.81 34.12 -34.14
#